data_AF-A0A953U180-F1
#
_entry.id   AF-A0A953U180-F1
#
_cell.length_a   1.000
_cell.length_b   1.000
_cell.length_c   1.000
_cell.angle_alpha   90.00
_cell.angle_beta   90.00
_cell.angle_gamma   90.00
#
_symmetry.space_group_name_H-M   'P 1'
#
loop_
_entity.id
_entity.type
_entity.pdbx_description
1 polymer ?
#
loop_
_entity_poly.entity_id
_entity_poly.type
_entity_poly.pdbx_seq_one_letter_code
_entity_poly.pdbx_strand_id
1 'polypeptide(L)'
;MPRTKLKVGDVVEVIHYTPAYYPPGVKDKLGTEALFQAMLGKRYRIAGFDEYGHIELRPTRTDWVWIHAQDLKLISGKSKGRKRLRPRGSKSK
;
A
#
# COMPACT_ATOMS: atom_id res chain seq x y z
N MET A 1 15.62 8.67 -8.94
CA MET A 1 15.19 7.31 -8.53
C MET A 1 13.82 7.04 -9.14
N PRO A 2 13.58 5.89 -9.79
CA PRO A 2 12.34 5.65 -10.49
C PRO A 2 11.19 5.69 -9.48
N ARG A 3 10.27 6.66 -9.66
CA ARG A 3 9.02 6.74 -8.89
C ARG A 3 8.17 5.54 -9.29
N THR A 4 8.38 4.41 -8.63
CA THR A 4 7.59 3.20 -8.86
C THR A 4 6.13 3.57 -8.61
N LYS A 5 5.32 3.57 -9.68
CA LYS A 5 3.89 3.90 -9.59
C LYS A 5 3.20 2.82 -8.77
N LEU A 6 3.05 3.07 -7.48
CA LEU A 6 2.28 2.24 -6.56
C LEU A 6 0.82 2.25 -6.99
N LYS A 7 0.12 1.13 -6.81
CA LYS A 7 -1.29 0.96 -7.19
C LYS A 7 -2.01 0.12 -6.15
N VAL A 8 -3.33 0.29 -6.09
CA VAL A 8 -4.20 -0.50 -5.20
C VAL A 8 -4.00 -1.98 -5.50
N GLY A 9 -3.80 -2.77 -4.43
CA GLY A 9 -3.56 -4.20 -4.52
C GLY A 9 -2.09 -4.62 -4.63
N ASP A 10 -1.14 -3.69 -4.78
CA ASP A 10 0.29 -4.00 -4.66
C ASP A 10 0.67 -4.31 -3.20
N VAL A 11 1.73 -5.11 -3.04
CA VAL A 11 2.27 -5.46 -1.73
C VAL A 11 3.52 -4.63 -1.46
N VAL A 12 3.46 -3.83 -0.41
CA VAL A 12 4.51 -2.92 0.04
C VAL A 12 4.97 -3.31 1.44
N GLU A 13 6.23 -3.02 1.75
CA GLU A 13 6.83 -3.17 3.07
C GLU A 13 7.09 -1.79 3.65
N VAL A 14 6.76 -1.61 4.93
CA VAL A 14 7.02 -0.35 5.63
C VAL A 14 8.49 -0.34 6.05
N ILE A 15 9.28 0.54 5.44
CA ILE A 15 10.73 0.62 5.69
C ILE A 15 11.12 1.79 6.59
N HIS A 16 10.27 2.81 6.64
CA HIS A 16 10.50 4.01 7.42
C HIS A 16 9.16 4.53 7.93
N TYR A 17 9.21 5.43 8.90
CA TYR A 17 8.05 6.18 9.34
C TYR A 17 8.49 7.62 9.51
N THR A 18 7.94 8.49 8.67
CA THR A 18 8.02 9.93 8.88
C THR A 18 6.74 10.35 9.60
N PRO A 19 6.80 10.81 10.86
CA PRO A 19 5.62 11.30 11.56
C PRO A 19 5.08 12.52 10.80
N ALA A 20 3.97 12.32 10.10
CA ALA A 20 3.20 13.42 9.55
C ALA A 20 2.70 14.27 10.72
N TYR A 21 2.95 15.57 10.63
CA TYR A 21 2.64 16.54 11.66
C TYR A 21 1.14 16.49 12.01
N TYR A 22 0.78 15.86 13.13
CA TYR A 22 -0.60 15.90 13.61
C TYR A 22 -0.82 17.22 14.35
N PRO A 23 -1.84 18.02 13.97
CA PRO A 23 -2.13 19.26 14.66
C PRO A 23 -2.42 19.00 16.16
N PRO A 24 -1.85 19.82 17.07
CA PRO A 24 -2.01 19.62 18.50
C PRO A 24 -3.49 19.77 18.90
N GLY A 25 -4.06 18.74 19.54
CA GLY A 25 -5.44 18.75 20.01
C GLY A 25 -6.33 17.63 19.43
N VAL A 26 -5.86 16.91 18.41
CA VAL A 26 -6.54 15.69 17.97
C VAL A 26 -6.17 14.57 18.94
N LYS A 27 -7.17 14.10 19.72
CA LYS A 27 -7.05 12.88 20.52
C LYS A 27 -7.05 11.67 19.59
N ASP A 28 -5.98 11.47 18.84
CA ASP A 28 -5.82 10.28 18.03
C ASP A 28 -5.34 9.12 18.90
N LYS A 29 -6.28 8.29 19.34
CA LYS A 29 -5.98 6.90 19.73
C LYS A 29 -5.44 6.07 18.54
N LEU A 30 -5.36 6.66 17.33
CA LEU A 30 -4.99 6.05 16.05
C LEU A 30 -3.59 6.43 15.55
N GLY A 31 -2.85 7.27 16.29
CA GLY A 31 -1.52 7.76 15.93
C GLY A 31 -0.43 7.36 16.92
N THR A 32 -0.55 6.21 17.59
CA THR A 32 0.50 5.77 18.50
C THR A 32 1.72 5.39 17.68
N GLU A 33 2.86 6.05 17.91
CA GLU A 33 4.18 5.65 17.42
C GLU A 33 4.39 4.13 17.53
N ALA A 34 3.81 3.51 18.57
CA ALA A 34 3.76 2.06 18.77
C ALA A 34 3.12 1.26 17.62
N LEU A 35 2.04 1.74 16.99
CA LEU A 35 1.42 1.08 15.83
C LEU A 35 2.37 1.11 14.64
N PHE A 36 2.99 2.26 14.37
CA PHE A 36 3.99 2.40 13.31
C PHE A 36 5.23 1.56 13.57
N GLN A 37 5.76 1.57 14.80
CA GLN A 37 6.84 0.66 15.21
C GLN A 37 6.48 -0.80 14.99
N ALA A 38 5.23 -1.19 15.31
CA ALA A 38 4.75 -2.54 15.05
C ALA A 38 4.56 -2.83 13.56
N MET A 39 4.41 -1.83 12.70
CA MET A 39 4.27 -1.97 11.25
C MET A 39 5.61 -1.97 10.50
N LEU A 40 6.68 -1.41 11.08
CA LEU A 40 8.01 -1.41 10.48
C LEU A 40 8.47 -2.84 10.15
N GLY A 41 8.99 -3.03 8.94
CA GLY A 41 9.41 -4.33 8.39
C GLY A 41 8.26 -5.27 8.03
N LYS A 42 6.99 -4.89 8.26
CA LYS A 42 5.84 -5.70 7.87
C LYS A 42 5.34 -5.32 6.48
N ARG A 43 4.69 -6.30 5.86
CA ARG A 43 4.15 -6.21 4.51
C ARG A 43 2.64 -6.03 4.54
N TYR A 44 2.18 -5.06 3.77
CA TYR A 44 0.77 -4.72 3.65
C TYR A 44 0.39 -4.59 2.19
N ARG A 45 -0.91 -4.73 1.94
CA ARG A 45 -1.48 -4.52 0.63
C ARG A 45 -2.08 -3.12 0.58
N ILE A 46 -1.79 -2.38 -0.48
CA ILE A 46 -2.35 -1.04 -0.67
C ILE A 46 -3.86 -1.16 -0.82
N ALA A 47 -4.59 -0.49 0.07
CA ALA A 47 -6.05 -0.44 0.05
C ALA A 47 -6.57 0.73 -0.80
N GLY A 48 -5.87 1.85 -0.82
CA GLY A 48 -6.32 3.08 -1.44
C GLY A 48 -5.26 4.18 -1.44
N PHE A 49 -5.66 5.34 -1.94
CA PHE A 49 -4.88 6.57 -1.90
C PHE A 49 -5.80 7.71 -1.47
N ASP A 50 -5.29 8.67 -0.70
CA ASP A 50 -6.03 9.90 -0.39
C ASP A 50 -5.87 10.94 -1.50
N GLU A 51 -6.55 12.08 -1.34
CA GLU A 51 -6.50 13.20 -2.28
C GLU A 51 -5.11 13.87 -2.39
N TYR A 52 -4.23 13.64 -1.40
CA TYR A 52 -2.87 14.16 -1.34
C TYR A 52 -1.82 13.16 -1.86
N GLY A 53 -2.24 11.94 -2.22
CA GLY A 53 -1.37 10.87 -2.69
C GLY A 53 -0.68 10.06 -1.58
N HIS A 54 -1.13 10.16 -0.33
CA HIS A 54 -0.77 9.22 0.72
C HIS A 54 -1.42 7.85 0.48
N ILE A 55 -0.78 6.80 0.96
CA ILE A 55 -1.18 5.42 0.73
C ILE A 55 -1.95 4.89 1.93
N GLU A 56 -3.14 4.36 1.69
CA GLU A 56 -3.93 3.67 2.70
C GLU A 56 -3.41 2.25 2.90
N LEU A 57 -2.97 1.95 4.12
CA LEU A 57 -2.71 0.59 4.57
C LEU A 57 -3.69 0.22 5.69
N ARG A 58 -4.07 -1.05 5.74
CA ARG A 58 -4.95 -1.59 6.78
C ARG A 58 -4.20 -2.61 7.62
N PRO A 59 -3.59 -2.21 8.75
CA PRO A 59 -2.90 -3.13 9.64
C PRO A 59 -3.86 -4.11 10.32
N THR A 60 -5.09 -3.68 10.60
CA THR A 60 -6.16 -4.53 11.15
C THR A 60 -7.43 -4.39 10.30
N ARG A 61 -8.52 -5.09 10.67
CA ARG A 61 -9.81 -4.96 9.98
C ARG A 61 -10.50 -3.61 10.24
N THR A 62 -10.23 -2.98 11.37
CA THR A 62 -10.88 -1.76 11.82
C THR A 62 -10.01 -0.53 11.64
N ASP A 63 -8.69 -0.71 11.60
CA ASP A 63 -7.72 0.38 11.55
C ASP A 63 -7.20 0.57 10.13
N TRP A 64 -7.10 1.83 9.73
CA TRP A 64 -6.41 2.27 8.52
C TRP A 64 -5.39 3.34 8.89
N VAL A 65 -4.29 3.37 8.15
CA VAL A 65 -3.23 4.36 8.30
C VAL A 65 -2.85 4.92 6.94
N TRP A 66 -2.51 6.20 6.94
CA TRP A 66 -2.03 6.92 5.76
C TRP A 66 -0.52 7.07 5.88
N ILE A 67 0.21 6.57 4.87
CA ILE A 67 1.67 6.56 4.87
C ILE A 67 2.19 7.22 3.59
N HIS A 68 3.29 7.96 3.70
CA HIS A 68 3.98 8.50 2.55
C HIS A 68 4.57 7.37 1.68
N ALA A 69 4.51 7.54 0.36
CA ALA A 69 5.12 6.58 -0.56
C ALA A 69 6.63 6.41 -0.38
N GLN A 70 7.31 7.39 0.23
CA GLN A 70 8.75 7.36 0.51
C GLN A 70 9.11 6.38 1.63
N ASP A 71 8.17 6.17 2.56
CA ASP A 71 8.30 5.29 3.71
C ASP A 71 8.01 3.81 3.36
N LEU A 72 7.65 3.55 2.10
CA LEU A 72 7.20 2.25 1.61
C LEU A 72 8.13 1.72 0.52
N LYS A 73 8.45 0.43 0.61
CA LYS A 73 9.18 -0.31 -0.41
C LYS A 73 8.25 -1.28 -1.12
N LEU A 74 8.14 -1.18 -2.45
CA LEU A 74 7.39 -2.16 -3.22
C LEU A 74 8.11 -3.51 -3.18
N ILE A 75 7.42 -4.55 -2.68
CA ILE A 75 7.93 -5.93 -2.62
C ILE A 75 7.40 -6.75 -3.79
N SER A 76 6.11 -6.60 -4.11
CA SER A 76 5.53 -7.30 -5.26
C SER A 76 4.46 -6.43 -5.91
N GLY A 77 4.75 -5.99 -7.14
CA GLY A 77 3.73 -5.51 -8.06
C GLY A 77 3.14 -6.70 -8.80
N LYS A 78 1.98 -7.23 -8.37
CA LYS A 78 1.28 -8.22 -9.18
C LYS A 78 0.61 -7.50 -10.36
N SER A 79 1.39 -7.28 -11.41
CA SER A 79 0.86 -7.46 -12.76
C SER A 79 1.42 -8.77 -13.31
N LYS A 80 1.02 -9.91 -12.72
CA LYS A 80 0.91 -11.09 -13.57
C LYS A 80 -0.17 -10.74 -14.57
N GLY A 81 0.25 -10.47 -15.80
CA GLY A 81 -0.67 -10.17 -16.89
C GLY A 81 -1.82 -11.16 -16.84
N ARG A 82 -3.04 -10.65 -16.96
CA ARG A 82 -4.05 -11.38 -17.73
C ARG A 82 -3.47 -11.49 -19.15
N LYS A 83 -2.54 -12.43 -19.35
CA LYS A 83 -2.42 -13.11 -20.63
C LYS A 83 -3.78 -13.78 -20.78
N ARG A 84 -4.70 -13.10 -21.46
CA ARG A 84 -5.81 -13.74 -22.15
C ARG A 84 -5.18 -14.66 -23.20
N LEU A 85 -4.62 -15.78 -22.76
CA LEU A 85 -4.21 -16.88 -23.62
C LEU A 85 -5.45 -17.74 -23.81
N ARG A 86 -6.27 -17.41 -24.80
CA ARG A 86 -7.00 -18.36 -25.65
C ARG A 86 -7.44 -17.67 -26.95
N PRO A 87 -6.78 -17.93 -28.09
CA PRO A 87 -7.47 -18.40 -29.26
C PRO A 87 -7.43 -19.93 -29.18
N ARG A 88 -8.50 -20.54 -28.67
CA ARG A 88 -8.71 -21.97 -28.84
C ARG A 88 -9.29 -22.12 -30.24
N GLY A 89 -8.52 -22.73 -31.13
CA GLY A 89 -8.81 -22.77 -32.55
C GLY A 89 -10.16 -23.40 -32.88
N SER A 90 -10.69 -22.96 -34.01
CA SER A 90 -11.65 -23.71 -34.81
C SER A 90 -10.93 -24.14 -36.08
N LYS A 91 -10.46 -25.38 -36.09
CA LYS A 91 -10.30 -26.16 -37.32
C LYS A 91 -11.66 -26.77 -37.67
N SER A 92 -11.79 -27.11 -38.95
CA SER A 92 -12.90 -27.80 -39.65
C SER A 92 -13.87 -26.81 -40.31
N LYS A 93 -14.13 -26.87 -41.62
CA LYS A 93 -14.10 -28.01 -42.55
C LYS A 93 -13.75 -27.52 -43.97
#